data_AF-T0BXK2-F1
#
_entry.id   AF-T0BXK2-F1
#
_cell.length_a   1.000
_cell.length_b   1.000
_cell.length_c   1.000
_cell.angle_alpha   90.00
_cell.angle_beta   90.00
_cell.angle_gamma   90.00
#
_symmetry.space_group_name_H-M   'P 1'
#
loop_
_entity.id
_entity.type
_entity.pdbx_description
1 polymer ?
#
loop_
_entity_poly.entity_id
_entity_poly.type
_entity_poly.pdbx_seq_one_letter_code
_entity_poly.pdbx_strand_id
1 'polypeptide(L)'
;MSCHEIQMYLTAYVDDELEIDERNMVEQHLQACHECQELVKELQQTTALVFEQLNTTFAPINFEDSVIQQIAAVHQERQVRHFSVFYLACALIGIGGLAAVLLSPVGMFIRVLFHLFLAVLNGLSFVPASLGHWWMVCILLSTIGLVGISIFGVSRVLRSLQSEVIL
;
A
#
# COMPACT_ATOMS: atom_id res chain seq x y z
N MET A 1 59.99 -10.30 -23.93
CA MET A 1 58.92 -11.11 -24.52
C MET A 1 59.18 -11.33 -25.99
N SER A 2 58.87 -12.52 -26.46
CA SER A 2 58.81 -12.83 -27.89
C SER A 2 57.53 -12.27 -28.52
N CYS A 3 57.51 -12.08 -29.84
CA CYS A 3 56.31 -11.64 -30.55
C CYS A 3 55.13 -12.62 -30.35
N HIS A 4 55.41 -13.91 -30.21
CA HIS A 4 54.38 -14.93 -30.00
C HIS A 4 53.65 -14.77 -28.66
N GLU A 5 54.39 -14.46 -27.59
CA GLU A 5 53.82 -14.24 -26.26
C GLU A 5 53.02 -12.93 -26.18
N ILE A 6 53.25 -11.97 -27.08
CA ILE A 6 52.54 -10.70 -27.07
C ILE A 6 51.28 -10.72 -27.91
N GLN A 7 51.25 -11.51 -28.99
CA GLN A 7 50.07 -11.67 -29.84
C GLN A 7 48.81 -12.06 -29.05
N MET A 8 48.95 -12.87 -27.99
CA MET A 8 47.82 -13.23 -27.10
C MET A 8 47.23 -12.05 -26.32
N TYR A 9 47.99 -10.96 -26.13
CA TYR A 9 47.55 -9.76 -25.41
C TYR A 9 47.08 -8.64 -26.35
N LEU A 10 47.35 -8.72 -27.66
CA LEU A 10 47.06 -7.61 -28.59
C LEU A 10 45.56 -7.35 -28.76
N THR A 11 44.71 -8.37 -28.75
CA THR A 11 43.25 -8.18 -28.83
C THR A 11 42.72 -7.46 -27.61
N ALA A 12 43.09 -7.92 -26.40
CA ALA A 12 42.72 -7.26 -25.15
C ALA A 12 43.31 -5.84 -25.04
N TYR A 13 44.49 -5.60 -25.64
CA TYR A 13 45.05 -4.25 -25.74
C TYR A 13 44.19 -3.32 -26.61
N VAL A 14 43.67 -3.81 -27.74
CA VAL A 14 42.79 -3.05 -28.64
C VAL A 14 41.42 -2.77 -27.98
N ASP A 15 40.90 -3.72 -27.20
CA ASP A 15 39.62 -3.61 -26.50
C ASP A 15 39.71 -2.84 -25.16
N ASP A 16 40.91 -2.36 -24.80
CA ASP A 16 41.21 -1.64 -23.56
C ASP A 16 41.04 -2.50 -22.27
N GLU A 17 41.09 -3.84 -22.39
CA GLU A 17 40.81 -4.80 -21.30
C GLU A 17 42.06 -5.26 -20.53
N LEU A 18 43.25 -4.77 -20.86
CA LEU A 18 44.48 -5.12 -20.14
C LEU A 18 44.64 -4.37 -18.82
N GLU A 19 45.16 -5.06 -17.80
CA GLU A 19 45.62 -4.42 -16.57
C GLU A 19 46.83 -3.51 -16.84
N ILE A 20 47.09 -2.56 -15.94
CA ILE A 20 48.12 -1.51 -16.12
C ILE A 20 49.51 -2.11 -16.39
N ASP A 21 49.89 -3.17 -15.66
CA ASP A 21 51.20 -3.80 -15.80
C ASP A 21 51.34 -4.54 -17.14
N GLU A 22 50.28 -5.21 -17.59
CA GLU A 22 50.22 -5.92 -18.88
C GLU A 22 50.24 -4.94 -20.05
N ARG A 23 49.52 -3.82 -19.92
CA ARG A 23 49.52 -2.75 -20.91
C ARG A 23 50.91 -2.15 -21.09
N ASN A 24 51.60 -1.81 -20.01
CA ASN A 24 52.95 -1.26 -20.05
C ASN A 24 53.92 -2.21 -20.78
N MET A 25 53.78 -3.51 -20.52
CA MET A 25 54.58 -4.56 -21.15
C MET A 25 54.33 -4.66 -22.67
N VAL A 26 53.06 -4.60 -23.09
CA VAL A 26 52.67 -4.59 -24.50
C VAL A 26 53.17 -3.31 -25.19
N GLU A 27 52.96 -2.14 -24.58
CA GLU A 27 53.43 -0.85 -25.12
C GLU A 27 54.95 -0.81 -25.31
N GLN A 28 55.71 -1.32 -24.34
CA GLN A 28 57.17 -1.41 -24.43
C GLN A 28 57.61 -2.27 -25.63
N HIS A 29 56.93 -3.37 -25.92
CA HIS A 29 57.23 -4.19 -27.08
C HIS A 29 56.81 -3.53 -28.39
N LEU A 30 55.64 -2.89 -28.42
CA LEU A 30 55.16 -2.16 -29.58
C LEU A 30 56.15 -1.06 -29.96
N GLN A 31 56.84 -0.41 -29.02
CA GLN A 31 57.89 0.57 -29.35
C GLN A 31 59.07 -0.01 -30.13
N ALA A 32 59.35 -1.30 -29.98
CA ALA A 32 60.53 -1.96 -30.57
C ALA A 32 60.20 -2.91 -31.74
N CYS A 33 58.95 -3.36 -31.88
CA CYS A 33 58.55 -4.34 -32.88
C CYS A 33 57.55 -3.76 -33.90
N HIS A 34 58.00 -3.57 -35.14
CA HIS A 34 57.15 -3.06 -36.21
C HIS A 34 56.05 -4.05 -36.64
N GLU A 35 56.34 -5.36 -36.63
CA GLU A 35 55.36 -6.39 -37.02
C GLU A 35 54.14 -6.40 -36.08
N CYS A 36 54.37 -6.29 -34.76
CA CYS A 36 53.27 -6.23 -33.80
C CYS A 36 52.51 -4.90 -33.87
N GLN A 37 53.17 -3.79 -34.23
CA GLN A 37 52.47 -2.53 -34.49
C GLN A 37 51.51 -2.63 -35.69
N GLU A 38 51.95 -3.24 -36.79
CA GLU A 38 51.09 -3.44 -37.96
C GLU A 38 49.90 -4.35 -37.64
N LEU A 39 50.12 -5.42 -36.85
CA LEU A 39 49.03 -6.29 -36.41
C LEU A 39 48.00 -5.55 -35.54
N VAL A 40 48.43 -4.68 -34.63
CA VAL A 40 47.51 -3.83 -33.84
C VAL A 40 46.71 -2.89 -34.73
N LYS A 41 47.34 -2.26 -35.73
CA LYS A 41 46.63 -1.41 -36.69
C LYS A 41 45.59 -2.19 -37.48
N GLU A 42 45.91 -3.40 -37.94
CA GLU A 42 44.98 -4.27 -38.66
C GLU A 42 43.76 -4.64 -37.81
N LEU A 43 43.99 -4.96 -36.52
CA LEU A 43 42.92 -5.23 -35.56
C LEU A 43 42.04 -3.99 -35.36
N GLN A 44 42.64 -2.82 -35.16
CA GLN A 44 41.90 -1.54 -35.01
C GLN A 44 41.10 -1.15 -36.25
N GLN A 45 41.64 -1.42 -37.45
CA GLN A 45 40.92 -1.19 -38.70
C GLN A 45 39.72 -2.14 -38.83
N THR A 46 39.91 -3.41 -38.47
CA THR A 46 38.85 -4.42 -38.52
C THR A 46 37.72 -4.06 -37.56
N THR A 47 38.03 -3.66 -36.32
CA THR A 47 37.01 -3.22 -35.36
C THR A 47 36.30 -1.96 -35.85
N ALA A 48 37.02 -0.98 -36.40
CA ALA A 48 36.42 0.23 -36.97
C ALA A 48 35.42 -0.08 -38.10
N LEU A 49 35.76 -0.98 -39.02
CA LEU A 49 34.86 -1.41 -40.10
C LEU A 49 33.60 -2.11 -39.56
N VAL A 50 33.76 -2.98 -38.55
CA VAL A 50 32.62 -3.64 -37.90
C VAL A 50 31.73 -2.61 -37.22
N PHE A 51 32.30 -1.65 -36.48
CA PHE A 51 31.55 -0.59 -35.82
C PHE A 51 30.81 0.29 -36.82
N GLU A 52 31.45 0.69 -37.93
CA GLU A 52 30.80 1.46 -38.99
C GLU A 52 29.59 0.72 -39.56
N GLN A 53 29.72 -0.59 -39.79
CA GLN A 53 28.63 -1.40 -40.31
C GLN A 53 27.51 -1.60 -39.28
N LEU A 54 27.84 -1.82 -38.01
CA LEU A 54 26.85 -1.94 -36.92
C LEU A 54 26.12 -0.63 -36.66
N ASN A 55 26.76 0.52 -36.83
CA ASN A 55 26.13 1.82 -36.59
C ASN A 55 25.02 2.15 -37.63
N THR A 56 24.94 1.38 -38.72
CA THR A 56 23.81 1.44 -39.66
C THR A 56 22.59 0.63 -39.23
N THR A 57 22.72 -0.19 -38.19
CA THR A 57 21.61 -0.97 -37.65
C THR A 57 20.81 -0.12 -36.68
N PHE A 58 19.59 0.24 -37.09
CA PHE A 58 18.65 0.92 -36.22
C PHE A 58 17.93 -0.10 -35.33
N ALA A 59 17.77 0.22 -34.06
CA ALA A 59 16.89 -0.53 -33.18
C ALA A 59 15.47 -0.55 -33.78
N PRO A 60 14.72 -1.66 -33.65
CA PRO A 60 13.35 -1.73 -34.12
C PRO A 60 12.50 -0.63 -33.45
N ILE A 61 11.51 -0.13 -34.20
CA ILE A 61 10.58 0.88 -33.71
C ILE A 61 9.91 0.36 -32.41
N ASN A 62 9.90 1.19 -31.36
CA ASN A 62 9.37 0.86 -30.02
C ASN A 62 10.17 -0.19 -29.22
N PHE A 63 11.46 -0.39 -29.52
CA PHE A 63 12.31 -1.27 -28.73
C PHE A 63 12.39 -0.83 -27.26
N GLU A 64 12.61 0.47 -27.02
CA GLU A 64 12.70 1.04 -25.67
C GLU A 64 11.41 0.78 -24.88
N ASP A 65 10.25 1.12 -25.46
CA ASP A 65 8.95 0.89 -24.84
C ASP A 65 8.72 -0.60 -24.54
N SER A 66 9.09 -1.48 -25.46
CA SER A 66 8.94 -2.93 -25.28
C SER A 66 9.80 -3.47 -24.14
N VAL A 67 11.04 -2.98 -24.02
CA VAL A 67 11.96 -3.35 -22.93
C VAL A 67 11.46 -2.82 -21.60
N ILE A 68 11.04 -1.55 -21.55
CA ILE A 68 10.50 -0.95 -20.32
C ILE A 68 9.24 -1.70 -19.86
N GLN A 69 8.35 -2.06 -20.78
CA GLN A 69 7.15 -2.84 -20.45
C GLN A 69 7.50 -4.22 -19.90
N GLN A 70 8.47 -4.92 -20.49
CA GLN A 70 8.90 -6.23 -19.98
C GLN A 70 9.53 -6.12 -18.60
N ILE A 71 10.37 -5.10 -18.36
CA ILE A 71 10.96 -4.85 -17.03
C ILE A 71 9.85 -4.54 -16.02
N ALA A 72 8.89 -3.68 -16.37
CA ALA A 72 7.79 -3.30 -15.50
C ALA A 72 6.91 -4.50 -15.11
N ALA A 73 6.59 -5.38 -16.07
CA ALA A 73 5.79 -6.58 -15.82
C ALA A 73 6.43 -7.49 -14.77
N VAL A 74 7.75 -7.73 -14.86
CA VAL A 74 8.50 -8.53 -13.89
C VAL A 74 8.48 -7.91 -12.49
N HIS A 75 8.59 -6.58 -12.39
CA HIS A 75 8.53 -5.87 -11.11
C HIS A 75 7.12 -5.91 -10.51
N GLN A 76 6.09 -5.80 -11.34
CA GLN A 76 4.69 -5.77 -10.91
C GLN A 76 4.26 -7.10 -10.28
N GLU A 77 4.62 -8.25 -10.88
CA GLU A 77 4.31 -9.56 -10.29
C GLU A 77 4.93 -9.73 -8.91
N ARG A 78 6.18 -9.27 -8.75
CA ARG A 78 6.89 -9.35 -7.47
C ARG A 78 6.26 -8.46 -6.41
N GLN A 79 5.87 -7.24 -6.79
CA GLN A 79 5.25 -6.28 -5.88
C GLN A 79 3.86 -6.76 -5.44
N VAL A 80 3.01 -7.21 -6.36
CA VAL A 80 1.67 -7.73 -6.04
C VAL A 80 1.75 -8.91 -5.08
N ARG A 81 2.72 -9.82 -5.25
CA ARG A 81 2.93 -10.95 -4.34
C ARG A 81 3.32 -10.51 -2.93
N HIS A 82 4.16 -9.50 -2.77
CA HIS A 82 4.54 -9.01 -1.44
C HIS A 82 3.36 -8.31 -0.75
N PHE A 83 2.61 -7.48 -1.47
CA PHE A 83 1.43 -6.81 -0.92
C PHE A 83 0.32 -7.81 -0.57
N SER A 84 0.09 -8.85 -1.38
CA SER A 84 -0.93 -9.86 -1.08
C SER A 84 -0.58 -10.68 0.16
N VAL A 85 0.69 -11.07 0.33
CA VAL A 85 1.15 -11.77 1.54
C VAL A 85 1.02 -10.88 2.78
N PHE A 86 1.41 -9.61 2.69
CA PHE A 86 1.26 -8.66 3.80
C PHE A 86 -0.21 -8.46 4.19
N TYR A 87 -1.09 -8.27 3.21
CA TYR A 87 -2.52 -8.09 3.45
C TYR A 87 -3.15 -9.32 4.11
N LEU A 88 -2.80 -10.53 3.63
CA LEU A 88 -3.25 -11.78 4.25
C LEU A 88 -2.76 -11.93 5.69
N ALA A 89 -1.50 -11.58 5.97
CA ALA A 89 -0.95 -11.62 7.31
C ALA A 89 -1.68 -10.64 8.25
N CYS A 90 -1.90 -9.40 7.82
CA CYS A 90 -2.67 -8.42 8.58
C CYS A 90 -4.11 -8.86 8.81
N ALA A 91 -4.77 -9.44 7.81
CA ALA A 91 -6.12 -9.97 7.94
C ALA A 91 -6.18 -11.12 8.97
N LEU A 92 -5.23 -12.06 8.92
CA LEU A 92 -5.15 -13.16 9.90
C LEU A 92 -4.91 -12.65 11.33
N ILE A 93 -4.02 -11.67 11.50
CA ILE A 93 -3.77 -11.04 12.80
C ILE A 93 -5.02 -10.32 13.30
N GLY A 94 -5.71 -9.56 12.44
CA GLY A 94 -6.94 -8.86 12.77
C GLY A 94 -8.07 -9.81 13.17
N ILE A 95 -8.30 -10.86 12.38
CA ILE A 95 -9.30 -11.90 12.68
C ILE A 95 -8.95 -12.63 13.98
N GLY A 96 -7.68 -13.01 14.15
CA GLY A 96 -7.20 -13.66 15.37
C GLY A 96 -7.37 -12.77 16.61
N GLY A 97 -7.04 -11.48 16.51
CA GLY A 97 -7.23 -10.51 17.58
C GLY A 97 -8.71 -10.31 17.93
N LEU A 98 -9.57 -10.17 16.93
CA LEU A 98 -11.02 -10.07 17.15
C LEU A 98 -11.58 -11.34 17.81
N ALA A 99 -11.18 -12.52 17.33
CA ALA A 99 -11.58 -13.78 17.92
C ALA A 99 -11.10 -13.89 19.38
N ALA A 100 -9.87 -13.48 19.67
CA ALA A 100 -9.31 -13.47 21.03
C ALA A 100 -10.12 -12.55 21.96
N VAL A 101 -10.48 -11.34 21.51
CA VAL A 101 -11.33 -10.43 22.29
C VAL A 101 -12.71 -11.04 22.52
N LEU A 102 -13.31 -11.64 21.50
CA LEU A 102 -14.63 -12.27 21.60
C LEU A 102 -14.64 -13.50 22.51
N LEU A 103 -13.57 -14.30 22.54
CA LEU A 103 -13.42 -15.45 23.43
C LEU A 103 -12.90 -15.07 24.83
N SER A 104 -12.37 -13.85 25.00
CA SER A 104 -11.89 -13.38 26.29
C SER A 104 -13.03 -13.27 27.31
N PRO A 105 -12.72 -13.34 28.62
CA PRO A 105 -13.72 -13.11 29.66
C PRO A 105 -14.40 -11.74 29.51
N VAL A 106 -13.66 -10.71 29.05
CA VAL A 106 -14.22 -9.38 28.77
C VAL A 106 -15.28 -9.43 27.67
N GLY A 107 -15.04 -10.17 26.59
CA GLY A 107 -16.01 -10.38 25.52
C GLY A 107 -17.27 -11.11 26.01
N MET A 108 -17.11 -12.09 26.91
CA MET A 108 -18.23 -12.78 27.54
C MET A 108 -19.08 -11.84 28.40
N PHE A 109 -18.46 -10.96 29.21
CA PHE A 109 -19.17 -9.94 29.98
C PHE A 109 -19.99 -9.00 29.11
N ILE A 110 -19.40 -8.51 28.00
CA ILE A 110 -20.09 -7.62 27.05
C ILE A 110 -21.30 -8.33 26.43
N ARG A 111 -21.16 -9.61 26.02
CA ARG A 111 -22.28 -10.39 25.49
C ARG A 111 -23.40 -10.56 26.50
N VAL A 112 -23.07 -10.87 27.76
CA VAL A 112 -24.07 -11.03 28.83
C VAL A 112 -24.81 -9.72 29.08
N LEU A 113 -24.09 -8.59 29.19
CA LEU A 113 -24.70 -7.26 29.35
C LEU A 113 -25.63 -6.92 28.19
N PHE A 114 -25.18 -7.16 26.95
CA PHE A 114 -25.99 -6.89 25.75
C PHE A 114 -27.22 -7.78 25.69
N HIS A 115 -27.10 -9.07 25.99
CA HIS A 115 -28.23 -9.99 26.04
C HIS A 115 -29.22 -9.60 27.14
N LEU A 116 -28.73 -9.20 28.32
CA LEU A 116 -29.57 -8.73 29.41
C LEU A 116 -30.32 -7.44 29.03
N PHE A 117 -29.64 -6.50 28.39
CA PHE A 117 -30.26 -5.28 27.89
C PHE A 117 -31.36 -5.57 26.84
N LEU A 118 -31.08 -6.44 25.87
CA LEU A 118 -32.07 -6.88 24.89
C LEU A 118 -33.23 -7.63 25.53
N ALA A 119 -32.97 -8.47 26.54
CA ALA A 119 -34.01 -9.18 27.28
C ALA A 119 -34.90 -8.20 28.06
N VAL A 120 -34.33 -7.14 28.64
CA VAL A 120 -35.09 -6.07 29.30
C VAL A 120 -35.93 -5.30 28.29
N LEU A 121 -35.37 -4.93 27.13
CA LEU A 121 -36.14 -4.24 26.07
C LEU A 121 -37.28 -5.11 25.53
N ASN A 122 -37.00 -6.39 25.26
CA ASN A 122 -38.00 -7.33 24.77
C ASN A 122 -39.06 -7.59 25.85
N GLY A 123 -38.65 -7.74 27.11
CA GLY A 123 -39.56 -7.83 28.25
C GLY A 123 -40.44 -6.58 28.36
N LEU A 124 -39.86 -5.39 28.31
CA LEU A 124 -40.58 -4.12 28.32
C LEU A 124 -41.54 -3.97 27.13
N SER A 125 -41.20 -4.55 25.97
CA SER A 125 -42.10 -4.61 24.81
C SER A 125 -43.26 -5.59 25.00
N PHE A 126 -43.11 -6.59 25.87
CA PHE A 126 -44.16 -7.56 26.22
C PHE A 126 -45.04 -7.10 27.40
N VAL A 127 -44.53 -6.24 28.28
CA VAL A 127 -45.31 -5.61 29.37
C VAL A 127 -46.62 -4.98 28.87
N PRO A 128 -46.66 -4.16 27.78
CA PRO A 128 -47.91 -3.60 27.28
C PRO A 128 -48.87 -4.63 26.66
N ALA A 129 -48.39 -5.81 26.26
CA ALA A 129 -49.25 -6.91 25.81
C ALA A 129 -49.93 -7.62 26.98
N SER A 130 -49.28 -7.71 28.15
CA SER A 130 -49.80 -8.40 29.34
C SER A 130 -50.80 -7.58 30.16
N LEU A 131 -50.65 -6.24 30.20
CA LEU A 131 -51.49 -5.32 30.99
C LEU A 131 -52.67 -4.75 30.20
N GLY A 132 -52.80 -5.10 28.91
CA GLY A 132 -53.84 -4.64 28.01
C GLY A 132 -53.76 -3.14 27.68
N HIS A 133 -54.57 -2.71 26.71
CA HIS A 133 -54.62 -1.34 26.20
C HIS A 133 -54.91 -0.27 27.27
N TRP A 134 -55.45 -0.66 28.42
CA TRP A 134 -55.79 0.23 29.54
C TRP A 134 -54.58 0.97 30.12
N TRP A 135 -53.41 0.35 30.18
CA TRP A 135 -52.22 1.02 30.71
C TRP A 135 -51.73 2.17 29.81
N MET A 136 -51.80 2.00 28.49
CA MET A 136 -51.48 3.06 27.52
C MET A 136 -52.43 4.27 27.68
N VAL A 137 -53.71 4.01 27.91
CA VAL A 137 -54.72 5.04 28.18
C VAL A 137 -54.40 5.77 29.49
N CYS A 138 -54.02 5.05 30.56
CA CYS A 138 -53.64 5.65 31.84
C CYS A 138 -52.39 6.55 31.73
N ILE A 139 -51.35 6.09 31.03
CA ILE A 139 -50.15 6.91 30.79
C ILE A 139 -50.51 8.16 29.99
N LEU A 140 -51.28 8.00 28.91
CA LEU A 140 -51.66 9.12 28.04
C LEU A 140 -52.53 10.16 28.78
N LEU A 141 -53.46 9.71 29.62
CA LEU A 141 -54.25 10.61 30.47
C LEU A 141 -53.41 11.31 31.53
N SER A 142 -52.45 10.60 32.14
CA SER A 142 -51.53 11.18 33.13
C SER A 142 -50.61 12.23 32.51
N THR A 143 -50.07 11.97 31.31
CA THR A 143 -49.21 12.94 30.60
C THR A 143 -49.98 14.16 30.15
N ILE A 144 -51.19 13.98 29.59
CA ILE A 144 -52.09 15.10 29.24
C ILE A 144 -52.44 15.93 30.48
N GLY A 145 -52.74 15.27 31.61
CA GLY A 145 -53.01 15.94 32.88
C GLY A 145 -51.83 16.76 33.36
N LEU A 146 -50.62 16.19 33.38
CA LEU A 146 -49.40 16.89 33.81
C LEU A 146 -49.07 18.08 32.90
N VAL A 147 -49.21 17.93 31.58
CA VAL A 147 -49.01 19.02 30.62
C VAL A 147 -50.07 20.10 30.81
N GLY A 148 -51.33 19.72 31.02
CA GLY A 148 -52.42 20.66 31.31
C GLY A 148 -52.20 21.46 32.60
N ILE A 149 -51.77 20.80 33.67
CA ILE A 149 -51.42 21.44 34.95
C ILE A 149 -50.23 22.39 34.78
N SER A 150 -49.21 21.96 34.03
CA SER A 150 -48.03 22.79 33.72
C SER A 150 -48.43 24.05 32.95
N ILE A 151 -49.19 23.91 31.86
CA ILE A 151 -49.67 25.04 31.04
C ILE A 151 -50.57 25.96 31.88
N PHE A 152 -51.50 25.39 32.66
CA PHE A 152 -52.38 26.16 33.53
C PHE A 152 -51.60 26.97 34.58
N GLY A 153 -50.62 26.33 35.23
CA GLY A 153 -49.73 26.98 36.20
C GLY A 153 -48.98 28.16 35.57
N VAL A 154 -48.35 27.96 34.42
CA VAL A 154 -47.67 29.04 33.68
C VAL A 154 -48.64 30.16 33.30
N SER A 155 -49.83 29.81 32.78
CA SER A 155 -50.83 30.81 32.37
C SER A 155 -51.39 31.64 33.53
N ARG A 156 -51.47 31.04 34.73
CA ARG A 156 -51.93 31.72 35.95
C ARG A 156 -50.87 32.69 36.48
N VAL A 157 -49.61 32.28 36.47
CA VAL A 157 -48.49 33.13 36.88
C VAL A 157 -48.35 34.32 35.94
N LEU A 158 -48.42 34.12 34.62
CA LEU A 158 -48.37 35.20 33.64
C LEU A 158 -49.48 36.25 33.84
N ARG A 159 -50.71 35.80 34.16
CA ARG A 159 -51.83 36.72 34.46
C ARG A 159 -51.63 37.50 35.76
N SER A 160 -51.06 36.88 36.80
CA SER A 160 -50.72 37.57 38.06
C SER A 160 -49.72 38.70 37.84
N LEU A 161 -48.73 38.48 36.97
CA LEU A 161 -47.72 39.49 36.65
C LEU A 161 -48.29 40.64 35.80
N GLN A 162 -49.22 40.37 34.87
CA GLN A 162 -49.91 41.44 34.14
C GLN A 162 -50.77 42.34 35.04
N SER A 163 -51.36 41.81 36.12
CA SER A 163 -52.13 42.62 37.07
C SER A 163 -51.27 43.52 37.96
N GLU A 164 -50.00 43.17 38.21
CA GLU A 164 -49.08 44.04 38.98
C GLU A 164 -48.50 45.19 38.14
N VAL A 165 -48.43 45.07 36.81
CA VAL A 165 -47.83 46.09 35.93
C VAL A 165 -48.81 47.22 35.58
N ILE A 166 -50.12 47.08 35.88
CA ILE A 166 -51.18 48.04 35.52
C ILE A 166 -51.61 48.92 36.72
N LEU A 167 -51.01 48.74 37.91
CA LEU A 167 -51.20 49.56 39.12
C LEU A 167 -49.99 50.46 39.37
#